data_AF-R5K8M4-F1
#
_entry.id   AF-R5K8M4-F1
#
_cell.length_a   1.000
_cell.length_b   1.000
_cell.length_c   1.000
_cell.angle_alpha   90.00
_cell.angle_beta   90.00
_cell.angle_gamma   90.00
#
_symmetry.space_group_name_H-M   'P 1'
#
loop_
_entity.id
_entity.type
_entity.pdbx_description
1 polymer ?
#
loop_
_entity_poly.entity_id
_entity_poly.type
_entity_poly.pdbx_seq_one_letter_code
_entity_poly.pdbx_strand_id
1 'polypeptide(L)'
;MTNFQDASQISIEVKIRQVMDFMRKHIQRVGTEQAIKDFQYGLNILNMKRKNSSIEEFHQLKEDGDFGNKTYSCIANLCKYFSPRIICRNIKKAAITNAIFNTKNNKRIDTENKLEQINRDMQIEGVV
;
A
#
# COMPACT_ATOMS: atom_id res chain seq x y z
N MET A 1 11.00 32.97 -3.39
CA MET A 1 11.31 31.53 -3.58
C MET A 1 10.21 30.66 -2.99
N THR A 2 8.95 30.89 -3.37
CA THR A 2 7.77 30.29 -2.71
C THR A 2 7.06 29.24 -3.57
N ASN A 3 7.45 29.06 -4.85
CA ASN A 3 6.65 28.29 -5.81
C ASN A 3 7.06 26.82 -5.99
N PHE A 4 8.28 26.43 -5.62
CA PHE A 4 8.76 25.06 -5.86
C PHE A 4 8.37 24.07 -4.75
N GLN A 5 8.41 24.48 -3.49
CA GLN A 5 8.01 23.64 -2.35
C GLN A 5 6.52 23.28 -2.43
N ASP A 6 5.67 24.27 -2.70
CA ASP A 6 4.22 24.07 -2.85
C ASP A 6 3.87 23.14 -4.01
N ALA A 7 4.52 23.29 -5.17
CA ALA A 7 4.29 22.42 -6.33
C ALA A 7 4.69 20.95 -6.06
N SER A 8 5.79 20.73 -5.34
CA SER A 8 6.22 19.38 -4.94
C SER A 8 5.29 18.72 -3.93
N GLN A 9 4.77 19.51 -2.97
CA GLN A 9 3.82 19.04 -1.97
C GLN A 9 2.47 18.68 -2.61
N ILE A 10 1.97 19.51 -3.53
CA ILE A 10 0.77 19.24 -4.33
C ILE A 10 0.94 17.93 -5.12
N SER A 11 2.12 17.69 -5.71
CA SER A 11 2.42 16.44 -6.43
C SER A 11 2.34 15.21 -5.52
N ILE A 12 2.84 15.30 -4.28
CA ILE A 12 2.78 14.20 -3.30
C ILE A 12 1.34 13.91 -2.89
N GLU A 13 0.55 14.94 -2.59
CA GLU A 13 -0.86 14.75 -2.20
C GLU A 13 -1.70 14.12 -3.30
N VAL A 14 -1.49 14.50 -4.56
CA VAL A 14 -2.15 13.87 -5.71
C VAL A 14 -1.81 12.38 -5.77
N LYS A 15 -0.53 12.02 -5.63
CA LYS A 15 -0.10 10.62 -5.61
C LYS A 15 -0.72 9.83 -4.45
N ILE A 16 -0.78 10.42 -3.26
CA ILE A 16 -1.42 9.78 -2.10
C ILE A 16 -2.90 9.54 -2.41
N ARG A 17 -3.63 10.52 -2.94
CA ARG A 17 -5.05 10.36 -3.31
C ARG A 17 -5.24 9.21 -4.30
N GLN A 18 -4.40 9.10 -5.32
CA GLN A 18 -4.46 8.01 -6.29
C GLN A 18 -4.26 6.63 -5.65
N VAL A 19 -3.33 6.53 -4.69
CA VAL A 19 -3.12 5.29 -3.93
C VAL A 19 -4.33 5.00 -3.03
N MET A 20 -4.92 6.00 -2.38
CA MET A 20 -6.10 5.81 -1.53
C MET A 20 -7.35 5.45 -2.34
N ASP A 21 -7.50 6.00 -3.54
CA ASP A 21 -8.59 5.64 -4.47
C ASP A 21 -8.46 4.19 -4.93
N PHE A 22 -7.22 3.72 -5.21
CA PHE A 22 -6.95 2.31 -5.48
C PHE A 22 -7.35 1.40 -4.31
N MET A 23 -7.17 1.85 -3.06
CA MET A 23 -7.53 1.08 -1.86
C MET A 23 -9.05 0.95 -1.63
N ARG A 24 -9.86 1.84 -2.20
CA ARG A 24 -11.30 1.96 -1.86
C ARG A 24 -12.08 0.67 -2.03
N LYS A 25 -11.93 -0.01 -3.17
CA LYS A 25 -12.64 -1.28 -3.45
C LYS A 25 -12.16 -2.40 -2.52
N HIS A 26 -10.85 -2.44 -2.24
CA HIS A 26 -10.28 -3.42 -1.31
C HIS A 26 -10.83 -3.24 0.11
N ILE A 27 -10.89 -2.00 0.60
CA ILE A 27 -11.48 -1.66 1.91
C ILE A 27 -12.92 -2.16 2.01
N GLN A 28 -13.74 -1.91 0.99
CA GLN A 28 -15.14 -2.37 0.96
C GLN A 28 -15.27 -3.89 1.01
N ARG A 29 -14.29 -4.62 0.46
CA ARG A 29 -14.33 -6.08 0.35
C ARG A 29 -13.81 -6.78 1.60
N VAL A 30 -12.68 -6.33 2.16
CA VAL A 30 -11.99 -7.03 3.25
C VAL A 30 -12.14 -6.35 4.61
N GLY A 31 -12.77 -5.18 4.65
CA GLY A 31 -12.85 -4.34 5.83
C GLY A 31 -11.62 -3.46 6.03
N THR A 32 -11.83 -2.34 6.71
CA THR A 32 -10.82 -1.28 6.90
C THR A 32 -9.54 -1.79 7.56
N GLU A 33 -9.65 -2.57 8.63
CA GLU A 33 -8.49 -3.06 9.38
C GLU A 33 -7.57 -3.93 8.50
N GLN A 34 -8.13 -4.95 7.82
CA GLN A 34 -7.34 -5.83 6.96
C GLN A 34 -6.74 -5.08 5.78
N ALA A 35 -7.50 -4.17 5.16
CA ALA A 35 -7.00 -3.36 4.06
C ALA A 35 -5.83 -2.46 4.49
N ILE A 36 -5.86 -1.89 5.71
CA ILE A 36 -4.74 -1.09 6.23
C ILE A 36 -3.54 -1.98 6.57
N LYS A 37 -3.72 -3.19 7.09
CA LYS A 37 -2.61 -4.15 7.30
C LYS A 37 -1.92 -4.52 5.99
N ASP A 38 -2.72 -4.81 4.95
CA ASP A 38 -2.20 -5.09 3.60
C ASP A 38 -1.45 -3.88 3.02
N PHE A 39 -1.97 -2.68 3.26
CA PHE A 39 -1.33 -1.42 2.89
C PHE A 39 0.03 -1.25 3.59
N GLN A 40 0.06 -1.32 4.93
CA GLN A 40 1.26 -1.18 5.75
C GLN A 40 2.33 -2.21 5.35
N TYR A 41 1.93 -3.47 5.14
CA TYR A 41 2.86 -4.51 4.69
C TYR A 41 3.39 -4.22 3.27
N GLY A 42 2.54 -3.73 2.36
CA GLY A 42 2.96 -3.29 1.03
C GLY A 42 4.01 -2.18 1.05
N LEU A 43 3.86 -1.21 1.96
CA LEU A 43 4.85 -0.14 2.16
C LEU A 43 6.15 -0.68 2.77
N ASN A 44 6.05 -1.60 3.73
CA ASN A 44 7.22 -2.27 4.31
C ASN A 44 8.02 -3.03 3.24
N ILE A 45 7.36 -3.78 2.34
CA ILE A 45 8.03 -4.48 1.22
C ILE A 45 8.82 -3.50 0.34
N LEU A 46 8.25 -2.33 0.04
CA LEU A 46 8.92 -1.31 -0.76
C LEU A 46 10.14 -0.72 -0.04
N ASN A 47 9.98 -0.39 1.23
CA ASN A 47 11.06 0.22 1.99
C ASN A 47 12.17 -0.77 2.38
N MET A 48 11.88 -2.06 2.59
CA MET A 48 12.91 -3.07 2.89
C MET A 48 13.91 -3.24 1.74
N LYS A 49 13.51 -2.92 0.49
CA LYS A 49 14.43 -2.87 -0.65
C LYS A 49 15.40 -1.68 -0.62
N ARG A 50 15.22 -0.73 0.31
CA ARG A 50 16.05 0.47 0.47
C ARG A 50 17.15 0.32 1.54
N LYS A 51 17.43 -0.89 2.05
CA LYS A 51 18.49 -1.14 3.07
C LYS A 51 19.89 -0.58 2.69
N ASN A 52 20.15 -0.37 1.40
CA ASN A 52 21.41 0.20 0.89
C ASN A 52 21.25 1.62 0.30
N SER A 53 20.10 2.28 0.51
CA SER A 53 19.84 3.62 0.00
C SER A 53 20.29 4.66 1.03
N SER A 54 21.05 5.66 0.58
CA SER A 54 21.50 6.81 1.40
C SER A 54 20.37 7.78 1.80
N ILE A 55 19.12 7.43 1.52
CA ILE A 55 17.96 8.32 1.58
C ILE A 55 17.06 7.88 2.74
N GLU A 56 17.16 8.63 3.84
CA GLU A 56 16.28 8.64 5.02
C GLU A 56 16.11 7.30 5.76
N GLU A 57 16.28 7.32 7.09
CA GLU A 57 16.14 6.13 7.94
C GLU A 57 14.79 5.44 7.75
N PHE A 58 14.84 4.20 7.29
CA PHE A 58 13.68 3.33 7.19
C PHE A 58 13.16 3.00 8.60
N HIS A 59 11.91 3.37 8.85
CA HIS A 59 11.17 2.91 10.01
C HIS A 59 10.12 1.90 9.55
N GLN A 60 10.30 0.64 9.93
CA GLN A 60 9.31 -0.41 9.64
C GLN A 60 7.99 -0.06 10.31
N LEU A 61 6.91 -0.06 9.53
CA LEU A 61 5.56 0.13 10.06
C LEU A 61 5.15 -1.12 10.84
N LYS A 62 4.47 -0.88 11.96
CA LYS A 62 3.68 -1.93 12.61
C LYS A 62 2.46 -2.21 11.72
N GLU A 63 2.21 -3.49 11.44
CA GLU A 63 1.09 -3.94 10.61
C GLU A 63 -0.17 -4.16 11.48
N ASP A 64 -0.56 -3.10 12.19
CA ASP A 64 -1.64 -3.12 13.19
C ASP A 64 -3.01 -2.72 12.63
N GLY A 65 -3.09 -2.27 11.39
CA GLY A 65 -4.35 -1.82 10.80
C GLY A 65 -4.74 -0.40 11.19
N ASP A 66 -3.85 0.36 11.85
CA ASP A 66 -4.07 1.77 12.18
C ASP A 66 -3.43 2.71 11.14
N PHE A 67 -4.27 3.55 10.51
CA PHE A 67 -3.81 4.59 9.60
C PHE A 67 -3.41 5.84 10.39
N GLY A 68 -2.37 5.72 11.21
CA GLY A 68 -1.81 6.83 11.99
C GLY A 68 -0.75 7.65 11.24
N ASN A 69 -0.19 8.63 11.96
CA ASN A 69 0.83 9.55 11.42
C ASN A 69 2.04 8.82 10.81
N LYS A 70 2.46 7.69 11.39
CA LYS A 70 3.59 6.91 10.85
C LYS A 70 3.26 6.30 9.48
N THR A 71 2.06 5.73 9.35
CA THR A 71 1.56 5.16 8.08
C THR A 71 1.47 6.27 7.02
N TYR A 72 0.93 7.43 7.37
CA TYR A 72 0.85 8.59 6.48
C TYR A 72 2.23 9.12 6.05
N SER A 73 3.14 9.34 7.00
CA SER A 73 4.50 9.81 6.70
C SER A 73 5.26 8.83 5.80
N CYS A 74 5.05 7.52 5.99
CA CYS A 74 5.66 6.50 5.15
C CYS A 74 5.18 6.58 3.70
N ILE A 75 3.87 6.66 3.45
CA ILE A 75 3.34 6.79 2.08
C ILE A 75 3.75 8.12 1.45
N ALA A 76 3.69 9.23 2.19
CA ALA A 76 4.12 10.53 1.71
C ALA A 76 5.59 10.51 1.29
N ASN A 77 6.45 9.84 2.08
CA ASN A 77 7.85 9.70 1.72
C ASN A 77 8.06 8.83 0.48
N LEU A 78 7.35 7.71 0.38
CA LEU A 78 7.41 6.83 -0.80
C LEU A 78 6.94 7.54 -2.07
N CYS A 79 5.94 8.41 -1.99
CA CYS A 79 5.44 9.21 -3.12
C CYS A 79 6.46 10.23 -3.66
N LYS A 80 7.50 10.60 -2.90
CA LYS A 80 8.62 11.41 -3.40
C LYS A 80 9.43 10.65 -4.46
N TYR A 81 9.55 9.33 -4.33
CA TYR A 81 10.48 8.52 -5.11
C TYR A 81 9.79 7.54 -6.08
N PHE A 82 8.56 7.14 -5.79
CA PHE A 82 7.84 6.13 -6.57
C PHE A 82 6.56 6.69 -7.18
N SER A 83 6.19 6.14 -8.33
CA SER A 83 4.87 6.36 -8.90
C SER A 83 3.80 5.61 -8.10
N PRO A 84 2.55 6.11 -8.08
CA PRO A 84 1.42 5.40 -7.48
C PRO A 84 1.29 3.96 -7.97
N ARG A 85 1.55 3.71 -9.25
CA ARG A 85 1.54 2.38 -9.86
C ARG A 85 2.49 1.39 -9.17
N ILE A 86 3.71 1.81 -8.83
CA ILE A 86 4.69 0.97 -8.12
C ILE A 86 4.23 0.69 -6.70
N ILE A 87 3.67 1.71 -6.03
CA ILE A 87 3.15 1.60 -4.67
C ILE A 87 1.98 0.59 -4.63
N CYS A 88 0.97 0.81 -5.46
CA CYS A 88 -0.22 -0.04 -5.57
C CYS A 88 0.13 -1.49 -5.90
N ARG A 89 1.14 -1.73 -6.76
CA ARG A 89 1.63 -3.08 -7.05
C ARG A 89 2.12 -3.82 -5.81
N ASN A 90 2.82 -3.15 -4.90
CA ASN A 90 3.33 -3.80 -3.69
C ASN A 90 2.25 -3.99 -2.64
N ILE A 91 1.29 -3.06 -2.55
CA ILE A 91 0.10 -3.26 -1.70
C ILE A 91 -0.72 -4.46 -2.18
N LYS A 92 -0.93 -4.63 -3.49
CA LYS A 92 -1.57 -5.82 -4.05
C LYS A 92 -0.82 -7.11 -3.69
N LYS A 93 0.51 -7.10 -3.80
CA LYS A 93 1.33 -8.25 -3.39
C LYS A 93 1.14 -8.59 -1.93
N ALA A 94 1.15 -7.59 -1.05
CA ALA A 94 0.89 -7.78 0.37
C ALA A 94 -0.50 -8.37 0.64
N ALA A 95 -1.55 -7.87 -0.02
CA ALA A 95 -2.91 -8.41 0.10
C ALA A 95 -2.98 -9.89 -0.29
N ILE A 96 -2.34 -10.28 -1.40
CA ILE A 96 -2.24 -11.68 -1.83
C ILE A 96 -1.50 -12.52 -0.79
N THR A 97 -0.33 -12.05 -0.33
CA THR A 97 0.48 -12.78 0.67
C THR A 97 -0.27 -12.96 1.98
N ASN A 98 -0.92 -11.92 2.49
CA ASN A 98 -1.72 -11.98 3.71
C ASN A 98 -2.94 -12.90 3.54
N ALA A 99 -3.60 -12.87 2.37
CA ALA A 99 -4.68 -13.80 2.07
C ALA A 99 -4.21 -15.25 2.15
N ILE A 100 -3.10 -15.60 1.47
CA ILE A 100 -2.52 -16.95 1.52
C ILE A 100 -2.15 -17.33 2.96
N PHE A 101 -1.46 -16.46 3.68
CA PHE A 101 -0.98 -16.76 5.03
C PHE A 101 -2.13 -16.97 6.02
N ASN A 102 -3.20 -16.18 5.90
CA ASN A 102 -4.37 -16.25 6.77
C ASN A 102 -5.25 -17.48 6.48
N THR A 103 -5.20 -18.03 5.26
CA THR A 103 -6.04 -19.17 4.87
C THR A 103 -5.29 -20.50 4.78
N LYS A 104 -3.95 -20.50 4.76
CA LYS A 104 -3.11 -21.71 4.58
C LYS A 104 -3.48 -22.91 5.46
N ASN A 105 -3.96 -22.66 6.67
CA ASN A 105 -4.31 -23.69 7.66
C ASN A 105 -5.82 -23.98 7.73
N ASN A 106 -6.65 -23.28 6.97
CA ASN A 106 -8.10 -23.41 7.00
C ASN A 106 -8.63 -23.99 5.69
N LYS A 107 -8.81 -25.32 5.67
CA LYS A 107 -9.34 -26.07 4.52
C LYS A 107 -10.79 -25.71 4.14
N ARG A 108 -11.51 -24.95 4.97
CA ARG A 108 -12.88 -24.50 4.68
C ARG A 108 -12.91 -23.20 3.87
N ILE A 109 -11.78 -22.52 3.73
CA ILE A 109 -11.69 -21.28 2.96
C ILE A 109 -11.13 -21.59 1.59
N ASP A 110 -11.92 -21.25 0.58
CA ASP A 110 -11.44 -21.24 -0.80
C ASP A 110 -10.46 -20.06 -1.00
N THR A 111 -9.18 -20.40 -0.93
CA THR A 111 -8.11 -19.42 -1.07
C THR A 111 -8.02 -18.93 -2.51
N GLU A 112 -8.26 -19.78 -3.49
CA GLU A 112 -8.17 -19.45 -4.92
C GLU A 112 -9.21 -18.40 -5.30
N ASN A 113 -10.48 -18.63 -4.94
CA ASN A 113 -11.55 -17.64 -5.14
C ASN A 113 -11.25 -16.30 -4.45
N LYS A 114 -10.63 -16.33 -3.27
CA LYS A 114 -10.22 -15.11 -2.56
C LYS A 114 -9.12 -14.36 -3.31
N LEU A 115 -8.15 -15.06 -3.87
CA LEU A 115 -7.07 -14.46 -4.68
C LEU A 115 -7.60 -13.88 -5.99
N GLU A 116 -8.50 -14.57 -6.68
CA GLU A 116 -9.17 -14.01 -7.85
C GLU A 116 -9.90 -12.71 -7.52
N GLN A 117 -10.58 -12.68 -6.38
CA GLN A 117 -11.31 -11.51 -5.95
C GLN A 117 -10.38 -10.32 -5.69
N ILE A 118 -9.26 -10.53 -4.99
CA ILE A 118 -8.22 -9.51 -4.80
C ILE A 118 -7.70 -9.04 -6.17
N ASN A 119 -7.50 -9.94 -7.13
CA ASN A 119 -7.02 -9.56 -8.45
C ASN A 119 -8.00 -8.67 -9.23
N ARG A 120 -9.31 -8.92 -9.08
CA ARG A 120 -10.39 -8.10 -9.67
C ARG A 120 -10.52 -6.75 -8.97
N ASP A 121 -10.45 -6.72 -7.65
CA ASP A 121 -10.68 -5.49 -6.86
C ASP A 121 -9.48 -4.54 -6.92
N MET A 122 -8.27 -5.09 -7.05
CA MET A 122 -7.00 -4.37 -7.04
C MET A 122 -6.36 -4.34 -8.44
N GLN A 123 -7.07 -3.80 -9.43
CA GLN A 123 -6.53 -3.60 -10.78
C GLN A 123 -5.59 -2.39 -10.83
N ILE A 124 -4.43 -2.57 -11.48
CA ILE A 124 -3.36 -1.55 -11.51
C ILE A 124 -3.45 -0.67 -12.78
N GLU A 125 -4.18 -1.11 -13.80
CA GLU A 125 -4.19 -0.48 -15.13
C GLU A 125 -4.78 0.95 -15.14
N GLY A 126 -5.62 1.31 -14.17
CA GLY A 126 -6.17 2.66 -14.02
C GLY A 126 -5.40 3.59 -13.06
N VAL A 127 -4.27 3.14 -12.50
CA VAL A 127 -3.47 3.95 -11.57
C VAL A 127 -2.42 4.73 -12.38
N VAL A 128 -2.76 5.98 -12.72
CA VAL A 128 -1.93 6.92 -13.50
C VAL A 128 -0.99 7.70 -12.61
#